data_AF-A0A7C9E6C3-F1
#
_entry.id   AF-A0A7C9E6C3-F1
#
_cell.length_a   1.000
_cell.length_b   1.000
_cell.length_c   1.000
_cell.angle_alpha   90.00
_cell.angle_beta   90.00
_cell.angle_gamma   90.00
#
_symmetry.space_group_name_H-M   'P 1'
#
loop_
_entity.id
_entity.type
_entity.pdbx_description
1 polymer ?
#
loop_
_entity_poly.entity_id
_entity_poly.type
_entity_poly.pdbx_seq_one_letter_code
_entity_poly.pdbx_strand_id
1 'polypeptide(L)'
;TTVSPFKYDEFLLSIWEEQKQTDNAYAKKRREEDELKARADQSRGTWEDIYRNSKRASHAKNDVHERDDRELERTGQPLCIYEPYSGEGAWPFLHVGSLYRGASLATRGRRRGTDDVDASSRLPLLSNPYYRNALGEFGALFAIANLVDPLHKNAWIGFQSWRATARK
;
A
#
# COMPACT_ATOMS: atom_id res chain seq x y z
N THR A 1 -65.59 -19.46 12.60
CA THR A 1 -64.50 -18.46 12.54
C THR A 1 -63.63 -18.78 11.34
N THR A 2 -63.90 -18.17 10.19
CA THR A 2 -63.15 -18.36 8.96
C THR A 2 -61.90 -17.48 8.99
N VAL A 3 -60.73 -18.09 9.17
CA VAL A 3 -59.46 -17.35 9.12
C VAL A 3 -59.20 -16.97 7.66
N SER A 4 -59.00 -15.68 7.40
CA SER A 4 -58.72 -15.11 6.08
C SER A 4 -57.51 -15.80 5.41
N PRO A 5 -57.62 -16.26 4.14
CA PRO A 5 -56.52 -16.92 3.42
C PRO A 5 -55.22 -16.10 3.39
N PHE A 6 -55.34 -14.78 3.31
CA PHE A 6 -54.21 -13.85 3.29
C PHE A 6 -53.34 -13.91 4.55
N LYS A 7 -53.91 -14.28 5.69
CA LYS A 7 -53.19 -14.34 6.98
C LYS A 7 -52.31 -15.57 7.09
N TYR A 8 -52.62 -16.63 6.36
CA TYR A 8 -51.81 -17.84 6.31
C TYR A 8 -50.60 -17.68 5.40
N ASP A 9 -50.78 -17.03 4.24
CA ASP A 9 -49.66 -16.78 3.31
C ASP A 9 -48.62 -15.82 3.92
N GLU A 10 -49.07 -14.78 4.63
CA GLU A 10 -48.18 -13.86 5.35
C GLU A 10 -47.38 -14.57 6.46
N PHE A 11 -48.01 -15.53 7.15
CA PHE A 11 -47.37 -16.34 8.18
C PHE A 11 -46.36 -17.34 7.58
N LEU A 12 -46.66 -17.93 6.42
CA LEU A 12 -45.73 -18.82 5.73
C LEU A 12 -44.51 -18.06 5.18
N LEU A 13 -44.73 -16.82 4.70
CA LEU A 13 -43.66 -15.94 4.23
C LEU A 13 -42.73 -15.53 5.39
N SER A 14 -43.27 -15.20 6.56
CA SER A 14 -42.44 -14.83 7.72
C SER A 14 -41.58 -15.99 8.22
N ILE A 15 -42.12 -17.22 8.25
CA ILE A 15 -41.36 -18.43 8.60
C ILE A 15 -40.23 -18.65 7.59
N TRP A 16 -40.52 -18.51 6.29
CA TRP A 16 -39.51 -18.70 5.25
C TRP A 16 -38.40 -17.65 5.33
N GLU A 17 -38.76 -16.40 5.61
CA GLU A 17 -37.80 -15.31 5.77
C GLU A 17 -36.93 -15.50 7.01
N GLU A 18 -37.51 -15.91 8.15
CA GLU A 18 -36.78 -16.24 9.37
C GLU A 18 -35.80 -17.41 9.17
N GLN A 19 -36.24 -18.47 8.48
CA GLN A 19 -35.38 -19.61 8.14
C GLN A 19 -34.21 -19.17 7.26
N LYS A 20 -34.46 -18.34 6.25
CA LYS A 20 -33.42 -17.82 5.34
C LYS A 20 -32.41 -16.93 6.08
N GLN A 21 -32.86 -16.09 7.02
CA GLN A 21 -31.96 -15.28 7.84
C GLN A 21 -31.09 -16.15 8.75
N THR A 22 -31.67 -17.20 9.33
CA THR A 22 -30.98 -18.17 10.16
C THR A 22 -29.91 -18.91 9.37
N ASP A 23 -30.24 -19.42 8.18
CA ASP A 23 -29.31 -20.13 7.30
C ASP A 23 -28.15 -19.23 6.86
N ASN A 24 -28.43 -17.96 6.54
CA ASN A 24 -27.40 -16.96 6.21
C ASN A 24 -26.48 -16.68 7.40
N ALA A 25 -27.02 -16.57 8.61
CA ALA A 25 -26.23 -16.35 9.82
C ALA A 25 -25.29 -17.53 10.11
N TYR A 26 -25.78 -18.77 9.96
CA TYR A 26 -24.95 -19.97 10.09
C TYR A 26 -23.87 -20.05 9.00
N ALA A 27 -24.20 -19.71 7.76
CA ALA A 27 -23.23 -19.68 6.66
C ALA A 27 -22.12 -18.64 6.89
N LYS A 28 -22.48 -17.46 7.40
CA LYS A 28 -21.52 -16.41 7.75
C LYS A 28 -20.62 -16.85 8.91
N LYS A 29 -21.20 -17.41 9.98
CA LYS A 29 -20.47 -17.92 11.13
C LYS A 29 -19.46 -19.01 10.74
N ARG A 30 -19.84 -19.94 9.85
CA ARG A 30 -18.91 -20.96 9.35
C ARG A 30 -17.73 -20.38 8.59
N ARG A 31 -17.95 -19.36 7.74
CA ARG A 31 -16.83 -18.67 7.06
C ARG A 31 -15.89 -18.00 8.04
N GLU A 32 -16.43 -17.33 9.05
CA GLU A 32 -15.63 -16.69 10.09
C GLU A 32 -14.80 -17.71 10.91
N GLU A 33 -15.40 -18.85 11.26
CA GLU A 33 -14.70 -19.95 11.96
C GLU A 33 -13.62 -20.60 11.08
N ASP A 34 -13.88 -20.80 9.78
CA ASP A 34 -12.92 -21.35 8.83
C ASP A 34 -11.73 -20.40 8.61
N GLU A 35 -11.96 -19.09 8.54
CA GLU A 35 -10.91 -18.07 8.46
C GLU A 35 -10.06 -18.01 9.74
N LEU A 36 -10.68 -18.11 10.92
CA LEU A 36 -9.98 -18.17 12.20
C LEU A 36 -9.13 -19.43 12.31
N LYS A 37 -9.65 -20.57 11.87
CA LYS A 37 -8.93 -21.84 11.85
C LYS A 37 -7.75 -21.81 10.89
N ALA A 38 -7.91 -21.23 9.69
CA ALA A 38 -6.81 -21.06 8.74
C ALA A 38 -5.67 -20.18 9.29
N ARG A 39 -5.98 -19.19 10.14
CA ARG A 39 -4.97 -18.39 10.86
C ARG A 39 -4.31 -19.14 12.01
N ALA A 40 -5.05 -20.03 12.68
CA ALA A 40 -4.54 -20.85 13.77
C ALA A 40 -3.67 -22.02 13.28
N ASP A 41 -4.01 -22.62 12.13
CA ASP A 41 -3.30 -23.73 11.49
C ASP A 41 -2.03 -23.29 10.73
N GLN A 42 -1.78 -21.99 10.61
CA GLN A 42 -0.48 -21.51 10.14
C GLN A 42 0.61 -21.93 11.12
N SER A 43 1.52 -22.79 10.66
CA SER A 43 2.72 -23.16 11.40
C SER A 43 3.50 -21.90 11.75
N ARG A 44 3.36 -21.45 13.00
CA ARG A 44 4.15 -20.34 13.53
C ARG A 44 5.59 -20.81 13.49
N GLY A 45 6.38 -20.26 12.57
CA GLY A 45 7.79 -20.58 12.43
C GLY A 45 8.50 -20.48 13.78
N THR A 46 9.49 -21.34 14.00
CA THR A 46 10.21 -21.45 15.26
C THR A 46 10.75 -20.08 15.68
N TRP A 47 10.82 -19.80 16.98
CA TRP A 47 11.32 -18.52 17.50
C TRP A 47 12.69 -18.13 16.93
N GLU A 48 13.55 -19.09 16.57
CA GLU A 48 14.80 -18.82 15.83
C GLU A 48 14.62 -18.18 14.45
N ASP A 49 13.55 -18.53 13.73
CA ASP A 49 13.26 -17.97 12.40
C ASP A 49 12.67 -16.57 12.52
N ILE A 50 11.85 -16.32 13.54
CA ILE A 50 11.38 -14.97 13.87
C ILE A 50 12.56 -14.09 14.30
N TYR A 51 13.49 -14.61 15.10
CA TYR A 51 14.69 -13.89 15.53
C TYR A 51 15.67 -13.64 14.38
N ARG A 52 15.87 -14.60 13.47
CA ARG A 52 16.66 -14.39 12.25
C ARG A 52 15.98 -13.40 11.32
N ASN A 53 14.68 -13.47 11.16
CA ASN A 53 13.94 -12.57 10.29
C ASN A 53 13.87 -11.15 10.88
N SER A 54 13.76 -11.01 12.22
CA SER A 54 13.85 -9.72 12.90
C SER A 54 15.24 -9.13 12.75
N LYS A 55 16.31 -9.91 12.96
CA LYS A 55 17.70 -9.44 12.77
C LYS A 55 17.99 -9.07 11.31
N ARG A 56 17.47 -9.83 10.33
CA ARG A 56 17.54 -9.47 8.90
C ARG A 56 16.73 -8.21 8.58
N ALA A 57 15.54 -8.06 9.16
CA ALA A 57 14.74 -6.86 9.01
C ALA A 57 15.38 -5.63 9.68
N SER A 58 16.11 -5.80 10.79
CA SER A 58 16.91 -4.74 11.42
C SER A 58 18.06 -4.29 10.52
N HIS A 59 18.79 -5.21 9.90
CA HIS A 59 19.83 -4.85 8.93
C HIS A 59 19.26 -4.23 7.64
N ALA A 60 18.09 -4.70 7.17
CA ALA A 60 17.40 -4.09 6.04
C ALA A 60 16.83 -2.70 6.37
N LYS A 61 16.45 -2.44 7.63
CA LYS A 61 16.07 -1.10 8.11
C LYS A 61 17.27 -0.18 8.32
N ASN A 62 18.43 -0.71 8.67
CA ASN A 62 19.65 0.08 8.83
C ASN A 62 20.25 0.53 7.48
N ASP A 63 19.88 -0.11 6.37
CA ASP A 63 20.26 0.31 5.01
C ASP A 63 19.22 1.24 4.36
N VAL A 64 18.10 1.47 5.05
CA VAL A 64 17.23 2.62 4.82
C VAL A 64 17.79 3.70 5.72
N HIS A 65 18.61 4.58 5.18
CA HIS A 65 19.08 5.79 5.89
C HIS A 65 17.94 6.32 6.77
N GLU A 66 18.14 6.27 8.09
CA GLU A 66 17.23 6.90 9.05
C GLU A 66 17.19 8.38 8.68
N ARG A 67 16.10 8.75 7.99
CA ARG A 67 15.79 10.12 7.63
C ARG A 67 15.70 10.91 8.91
N ASP A 68 16.15 12.15 8.84
CA ASP A 68 15.90 13.17 9.85
C ASP A 68 14.41 13.57 9.81
N ASP A 69 13.50 12.61 10.05
CA ASP A 69 12.08 12.87 10.24
C ASP A 69 11.89 13.90 11.39
N ARG A 70 12.86 13.95 12.31
CA ARG A 70 13.01 14.98 13.34
C ARG A 70 13.12 16.40 12.79
N GLU A 71 13.72 16.63 11.62
CA GLU A 71 13.82 17.97 11.03
C GLU A 71 12.48 18.46 10.47
N LEU A 72 11.68 17.57 9.87
CA LEU A 72 10.32 17.89 9.41
C LEU A 72 9.34 18.05 10.58
N GLU A 73 9.52 17.28 11.65
CA GLU A 73 8.75 17.44 12.89
C GLU A 73 9.04 18.80 13.56
N ARG A 74 10.26 19.32 13.45
CA ARG A 74 10.67 20.62 14.03
C ARG A 74 10.04 21.82 13.33
N THR A 75 9.63 21.69 12.06
CA THR A 75 8.99 22.76 11.27
C THR A 75 7.46 22.68 11.24
N GLY A 76 6.86 21.63 11.81
CA GLY A 76 5.41 21.52 11.96
C GLY A 76 4.63 21.18 10.69
N GLN A 77 5.30 20.84 9.58
CA GLN A 77 4.67 20.37 8.35
C GLN A 77 5.25 19.02 7.91
N PRO A 78 4.53 17.90 8.12
CA PRO A 78 4.93 16.61 7.59
C PRO A 78 4.58 16.55 6.09
N LEU A 79 5.34 17.27 5.25
CA LEU A 79 5.17 17.31 3.80
C LEU A 79 6.29 16.53 3.12
N CYS A 80 5.95 15.65 2.17
CA CYS A 80 6.93 15.03 1.28
C CYS A 80 6.54 15.27 -0.17
N ILE A 81 7.47 15.80 -0.96
CA ILE A 81 7.25 16.05 -2.38
C ILE A 81 7.96 14.96 -3.18
N TYR A 82 7.19 14.21 -3.94
CA TYR A 82 7.73 13.19 -4.84
C TYR A 82 8.13 13.76 -6.17
N GLU A 83 9.30 13.35 -6.61
CA GLU A 83 9.82 13.64 -7.94
C GLU A 83 9.90 12.37 -8.76
N PRO A 84 8.88 12.04 -9.58
CA PRO A 84 8.98 10.97 -10.56
C PRO A 84 10.17 11.23 -11.47
N TYR A 85 10.99 10.22 -11.73
CA TYR A 85 12.06 10.33 -12.73
C TYR A 85 12.35 8.99 -13.40
N SER A 86 13.00 9.07 -14.56
CA SER A 86 13.36 7.91 -15.36
C SER A 86 14.87 7.84 -15.57
N GLY A 87 15.50 6.85 -14.94
CA GLY A 87 16.92 6.55 -15.13
C GLY A 87 17.89 7.53 -14.49
N GLU A 88 19.18 7.26 -14.68
CA GLU A 88 20.28 7.99 -14.03
C GLU A 88 20.48 9.40 -14.59
N GLY A 89 20.10 9.63 -15.85
CA GLY A 89 20.24 10.95 -16.50
C GLY A 89 19.40 12.06 -15.87
N ALA A 90 18.37 11.71 -15.10
CA ALA A 90 17.54 12.68 -14.39
C ALA A 90 18.13 13.12 -13.04
N TRP A 91 19.14 12.39 -12.51
CA TRP A 91 19.69 12.62 -11.17
C TRP A 91 20.18 14.06 -10.90
N PRO A 92 20.86 14.74 -11.85
CA PRO A 92 21.37 16.10 -11.61
C PRO A 92 20.27 17.17 -11.50
N PHE A 93 19.07 16.88 -12.00
CA PHE A 93 17.96 17.84 -12.07
C PHE A 93 16.99 17.74 -10.90
N LEU A 94 17.12 16.67 -10.12
CA LEU A 94 16.29 16.38 -8.99
C LEU A 94 16.79 17.14 -7.76
N HIS A 95 15.86 17.55 -6.89
CA HIS A 95 16.21 18.32 -5.72
C HIS A 95 16.98 17.48 -4.70
N VAL A 96 17.94 18.13 -4.05
CA VAL A 96 18.70 17.58 -2.93
C VAL A 96 18.22 18.32 -1.68
N GLY A 97 17.40 17.65 -0.86
CA GLY A 97 16.87 18.22 0.37
C GLY A 97 15.89 17.28 1.08
N SER A 98 15.67 17.49 2.38
CA SER A 98 14.82 16.62 3.21
C SER A 98 13.34 16.66 2.82
N LEU A 99 12.88 17.67 2.07
CA LEU A 99 11.50 17.82 1.59
C LEU A 99 11.20 16.97 0.34
N TYR A 100 12.20 16.77 -0.53
CA TYR A 100 12.04 16.15 -1.84
C TYR A 100 12.50 14.70 -1.83
N ARG A 101 11.73 13.81 -2.45
CA ARG A 101 12.02 12.38 -2.54
C ARG A 101 11.90 11.92 -3.98
N GLY A 102 12.95 11.32 -4.51
CA GLY A 102 12.92 10.79 -5.87
C GLY A 102 12.05 9.54 -5.95
N ALA A 103 11.33 9.37 -7.05
CA ALA A 103 10.57 8.15 -7.38
C ALA A 103 11.04 7.59 -8.72
N SER A 104 11.88 6.56 -8.67
CA SER A 104 12.43 5.91 -9.86
C SER A 104 11.40 5.00 -10.52
N LEU A 105 11.10 5.27 -11.79
CA LEU A 105 10.26 4.41 -12.63
C LEU A 105 10.96 3.11 -13.08
N ALA A 106 12.28 3.06 -12.97
CA ALA A 106 13.10 1.92 -13.36
C ALA A 106 13.76 1.27 -12.13
N THR A 107 13.75 -0.06 -12.07
CA THR A 107 14.33 -0.84 -10.95
C THR A 107 15.80 -0.53 -10.69
N ARG A 108 16.58 -0.21 -11.74
CA ARG A 108 18.01 0.13 -11.65
C ARG A 108 18.30 1.63 -11.70
N GLY A 109 17.26 2.47 -11.79
CA GLY A 109 17.44 3.92 -11.91
C GLY A 109 17.61 4.64 -10.57
N ARG A 110 17.53 3.93 -9.44
CA ARG A 110 17.54 4.56 -8.11
C ARG A 110 18.89 5.19 -7.80
N ARG A 111 18.88 6.45 -7.36
CA ARG A 111 20.08 7.10 -6.80
C ARG A 111 20.62 6.32 -5.62
N ARG A 112 21.94 6.13 -5.62
CA ARG A 112 22.65 5.49 -4.51
C ARG A 112 22.82 6.51 -3.38
N GLY A 113 22.56 6.08 -2.14
CA GLY A 113 22.70 6.94 -0.96
C GLY A 113 21.56 7.94 -0.72
N THR A 114 20.47 7.89 -1.51
CA THR A 114 19.25 8.66 -1.23
C THR A 114 18.07 7.72 -0.98
N ASP A 115 17.12 8.16 -0.16
CA ASP A 115 15.88 7.42 0.14
C ASP A 115 14.88 7.52 -1.03
N ASP A 116 15.30 7.15 -2.24
CA ASP A 116 14.43 7.19 -3.42
C ASP A 116 13.48 5.98 -3.45
N VAL A 117 12.24 6.22 -3.86
CA VAL A 117 11.20 5.22 -4.04
C VAL A 117 11.45 4.42 -5.33
N ASP A 118 11.45 3.09 -5.24
CA ASP A 118 11.38 2.24 -6.43
C ASP A 118 9.93 1.96 -6.81
N ALA A 119 9.45 2.64 -7.85
CA ALA A 119 8.08 2.47 -8.34
C ALA A 119 7.82 1.07 -8.90
N SER A 120 8.82 0.45 -9.54
CA SER A 120 8.68 -0.88 -10.16
C SER A 120 8.54 -2.01 -9.14
N SER A 121 9.17 -1.87 -7.97
CA SER A 121 8.99 -2.80 -6.85
C SER A 121 7.58 -2.76 -6.27
N ARG A 122 6.90 -1.62 -6.35
CA ARG A 122 5.57 -1.40 -5.75
C ARG A 122 4.43 -1.56 -6.72
N LEU A 123 4.69 -1.31 -7.99
CA LEU A 123 3.77 -1.55 -9.09
C LEU A 123 4.48 -2.41 -10.14
N PRO A 124 4.37 -3.75 -10.05
CA PRO A 124 5.05 -4.67 -10.97
C PRO A 124 4.76 -4.41 -12.45
N LEU A 125 3.62 -3.76 -12.77
CA LEU A 125 3.28 -3.34 -14.12
C LEU A 125 4.36 -2.43 -14.75
N LEU A 126 5.04 -1.61 -13.95
CA LEU A 126 6.12 -0.73 -14.41
C LEU A 126 7.42 -1.49 -14.71
N SER A 127 7.52 -2.77 -14.35
CA SER A 127 8.63 -3.63 -14.77
C SER A 127 8.69 -3.77 -16.30
N ASN A 128 7.52 -3.80 -16.95
CA ASN A 128 7.43 -3.85 -18.40
C ASN A 128 7.69 -2.44 -19.01
N PRO A 129 8.68 -2.30 -19.92
CA PRO A 129 8.99 -1.01 -20.54
C PRO A 129 7.83 -0.40 -21.33
N TYR A 130 6.94 -1.22 -21.89
CA TYR A 130 5.75 -0.75 -22.61
C TYR A 130 4.84 0.08 -21.70
N TYR A 131 4.43 -0.49 -20.56
CA TYR A 131 3.57 0.21 -19.60
C TYR A 131 4.29 1.34 -18.89
N ARG A 132 5.60 1.21 -18.65
CA ARG A 132 6.42 2.28 -18.09
C ARG A 132 6.42 3.52 -18.98
N ASN A 133 6.58 3.33 -20.29
CA ASN A 133 6.59 4.44 -21.24
C ASN A 133 5.18 5.01 -21.46
N ALA A 134 4.15 4.16 -21.47
CA ALA A 134 2.76 4.58 -21.63
C ALA A 134 2.24 5.39 -20.43
N LEU A 135 2.57 4.97 -19.21
CA LEU A 135 2.17 5.66 -17.98
C LEU A 135 3.08 6.86 -17.68
N GLY A 136 4.33 6.84 -18.13
CA GLY A 136 5.30 7.90 -17.92
C GLY A 136 5.44 8.26 -16.43
N GLU A 137 5.41 9.56 -16.13
CA GLU A 137 5.52 10.08 -14.76
C GLU A 137 4.34 9.63 -13.88
N PHE A 138 3.15 9.44 -14.45
CA PHE A 138 1.97 8.96 -13.73
C PHE A 138 2.15 7.55 -13.15
N GLY A 139 3.03 6.74 -13.74
CA GLY A 139 3.39 5.44 -13.19
C GLY A 139 3.91 5.53 -11.75
N ALA A 140 4.71 6.56 -11.45
CA ALA A 140 5.24 6.77 -10.10
C ALA A 140 4.14 7.18 -9.12
N LEU A 141 3.18 8.02 -9.56
CA LEU A 141 2.02 8.40 -8.74
C LEU A 141 1.20 7.16 -8.35
N PHE A 142 0.90 6.29 -9.32
CA PHE A 142 0.17 5.06 -9.03
C PHE A 142 0.95 4.10 -8.11
N ALA A 143 2.26 4.00 -8.28
CA ALA A 143 3.08 3.16 -7.41
C ALA A 143 3.13 3.67 -5.95
N ILE A 144 3.08 4.99 -5.74
CA ILE A 144 3.00 5.60 -4.42
C ILE A 144 1.59 5.40 -3.85
N ALA A 145 0.55 5.65 -4.63
CA ALA A 145 -0.85 5.48 -4.22
C ALA A 145 -1.17 4.04 -3.82
N ASN A 146 -0.62 3.04 -4.52
CA ASN A 146 -0.87 1.63 -4.24
C ASN A 146 -0.46 1.21 -2.81
N LEU A 147 0.55 1.88 -2.23
CA LEU A 147 1.12 1.56 -0.92
C LEU A 147 1.37 2.82 -0.09
N VAL A 148 0.42 3.78 -0.08
CA VAL A 148 0.60 5.06 0.61
C VAL A 148 0.78 4.89 2.12
N ASP A 149 -0.02 4.04 2.75
CA ASP A 149 -0.04 3.85 4.21
C ASP A 149 1.30 3.34 4.80
N PRO A 150 1.96 2.31 4.23
CA PRO A 150 3.26 1.85 4.73
C PRO A 150 4.43 2.78 4.38
N LEU A 151 4.25 3.63 3.38
CA LEU A 151 5.31 4.43 2.78
C LEU A 151 5.34 5.85 3.33
N HIS A 152 4.17 6.34 3.76
CA HIS A 152 3.99 7.64 4.36
C HIS A 152 3.17 7.59 5.63
N LYS A 153 3.84 7.93 6.74
CA LYS A 153 3.21 8.28 8.01
C LYS A 153 2.84 9.77 8.09
N ASN A 154 3.27 10.55 7.10
CA ASN A 154 3.12 11.99 7.02
C ASN A 154 1.73 12.36 6.47
N ALA A 155 1.12 13.41 7.02
CA ALA A 155 -0.25 13.79 6.68
C ALA A 155 -0.40 14.41 5.26
N TRP A 156 0.68 14.87 4.64
CA TRP A 156 0.64 15.57 3.35
C TRP A 156 1.67 15.06 2.34
N ILE A 157 1.22 14.83 1.10
CA ILE A 157 2.01 14.33 -0.02
C ILE A 157 1.84 15.28 -1.21
N GLY A 158 2.94 15.69 -1.83
CA GLY A 158 2.98 16.46 -3.06
C GLY A 158 3.70 15.71 -4.18
N PHE A 159 3.49 16.15 -5.42
CA PHE A 159 4.19 15.63 -6.60
C PHE A 159 4.71 16.78 -7.46
N GLN A 160 5.96 16.69 -7.88
CA GLN A 160 6.60 17.65 -8.77
C GLN A 160 7.36 16.89 -9.85
N SER A 161 7.15 17.22 -11.13
CA SER A 161 7.94 16.58 -12.18
C SER A 161 9.38 17.09 -12.15
N TRP A 162 10.35 16.18 -12.30
CA TRP A 162 11.76 16.56 -12.42
C TRP A 162 12.04 17.47 -13.63
N ARG A 163 11.19 17.37 -14.67
CA ARG A 163 11.25 18.21 -15.87
C ARG A 163 10.91 19.67 -15.62
N ALA A 164 10.12 19.97 -14.58
CA ALA A 164 9.82 21.36 -14.21
C ALA A 164 11.08 22.12 -13.77
N THR A 165 12.06 21.41 -13.20
CA THR A 165 13.31 21.97 -12.67
C THR A 165 14.38 22.15 -13.76
N ALA A 166 14.25 21.48 -14.91
CA ALA A 166 15.24 21.53 -16.00
C ALA A 166 15.24 22.87 -16.78
N ARG A 167 14.29 23.78 -16.52
CA ARG A 167 14.28 25.16 -17.05
C ARG A 167 14.92 26.08 -16.01
N LYS A 168 16.25 26.12 -15.95
CA LYS A 168 17.02 27.18 -15.28
C LYS A 168 17.82 27.95 -16.32
#